data_AF-A0A2H1CWI3-F1
#
_entry.id   AF-A0A2H1CWI3-F1
#
_cell.length_a   1.000
_cell.length_b   1.000
_cell.length_c   1.000
_cell.angle_alpha   90.00
_cell.angle_beta   90.00
_cell.angle_gamma   90.00
#
_symmetry.space_group_name_H-M   'P 1'
#
loop_
_entity.id
_entity.type
_entity.pdbx_description
1 polymer ?
#
loop_
_entity_poly.entity_id
_entity_poly.type
_entity_poly.pdbx_seq_one_letter_code
_entity_poly.pdbx_strand_id
1 'polypeptide(L)'
;MFYYVDRWSSSFTWNNSPPPKEGDVVVIGDKLQVMLDQITPVLNMIVIYGGMLFFDRTQDLELKAKYTVIINNGRLQIGTENEPHPTGAIVTLYGRVCEKELPLFGSKVLAVRNGSLELNGMFRVTMKPT
;
A
#
# COMPACT_ATOMS: atom_id res chain seq x y z
N MET A 1 12.27 -18.60 -7.13
CA MET A 1 12.87 -17.49 -6.36
C MET A 1 12.17 -17.47 -5.01
N PHE A 2 12.88 -17.63 -3.89
CA PHE A 2 12.28 -17.48 -2.56
C PHE A 2 12.49 -16.04 -2.13
N TYR A 3 11.41 -15.32 -1.84
CA TYR A 3 11.49 -13.98 -1.26
C TYR A 3 11.37 -14.13 0.26
N TYR A 4 12.29 -13.53 1.01
CA TYR A 4 12.11 -13.33 2.45
C TYR A 4 11.22 -12.10 2.61
N VAL A 5 9.91 -12.33 2.80
CA VAL A 5 8.88 -11.29 2.84
C VAL A 5 8.03 -11.42 4.09
N ASP A 6 7.69 -10.28 4.66
CA ASP A 6 6.85 -10.18 5.84
C ASP A 6 5.39 -10.05 5.40
N ARG A 7 4.53 -11.02 5.75
CA ARG A 7 3.10 -10.97 5.42
C ARG A 7 2.39 -9.96 6.30
N TRP A 8 1.56 -9.08 5.74
CA TRP A 8 0.77 -8.12 6.51
C TRP A 8 -0.10 -8.81 7.56
N SER A 9 -0.70 -9.96 7.26
CA SER A 9 -1.53 -10.72 8.20
C SER A 9 -0.75 -11.34 9.37
N SER A 10 0.58 -11.44 9.26
CA SER A 10 1.43 -12.11 10.25
C SER A 10 1.77 -11.19 11.41
N SER A 11 1.66 -11.69 12.64
CA SER A 11 2.06 -10.93 13.84
C SER A 11 3.56 -10.67 13.92
N PHE A 12 4.39 -11.49 13.27
CA PHE A 12 5.84 -11.31 13.22
C PHE A 12 6.24 -10.00 12.54
N THR A 13 5.50 -9.58 11.51
CA THR A 13 5.67 -8.29 10.82
C THR A 13 5.50 -7.11 11.77
N TRP A 14 4.65 -7.27 12.79
CA TRP A 14 4.25 -6.22 13.73
C TRP A 14 4.80 -6.47 15.13
N ASN A 15 6.04 -6.97 15.22
CA ASN A 15 6.73 -7.20 16.50
C ASN A 15 5.90 -8.07 17.47
N ASN A 16 5.39 -9.19 16.99
CA ASN A 16 4.53 -10.13 17.72
C ASN A 16 3.19 -9.53 18.19
N SER A 17 2.73 -8.45 17.57
CA SER A 17 1.40 -7.86 17.79
C SER A 17 0.44 -8.20 16.65
N PRO A 18 -0.89 -8.11 16.85
CA PRO A 18 -1.84 -8.21 15.76
C PRO A 18 -1.58 -7.17 14.65
N PRO A 19 -2.02 -7.42 13.41
CA PRO A 19 -1.94 -6.44 12.33
C PRO A 19 -2.61 -5.09 12.68
N PRO A 20 -2.18 -3.99 12.03
CA PRO A 20 -2.72 -2.66 12.26
C PRO A 20 -4.25 -2.60 12.15
N LYS A 21 -4.86 -1.82 13.03
CA LYS A 21 -6.30 -1.61 13.16
C LYS A 21 -6.72 -0.28 12.55
N GLU A 22 -8.03 -0.04 12.52
CA GLU A 22 -8.59 1.23 12.03
C GLU A 22 -8.04 2.43 12.80
N GLY A 23 -7.65 3.48 12.07
CA GLY A 23 -7.08 4.68 12.64
C GLY A 23 -5.59 4.59 13.01
N ASP A 24 -4.95 3.43 12.86
CA ASP A 24 -3.53 3.30 13.16
C ASP A 24 -2.64 4.04 12.16
N VAL A 25 -1.43 4.36 12.62
CA VAL A 25 -0.32 4.86 11.80
C VAL A 25 0.67 3.72 11.60
N VAL A 26 0.94 3.39 10.35
CA VAL A 26 1.84 2.30 9.96
C VAL A 26 3.11 2.87 9.37
N VAL A 27 4.27 2.36 9.79
CA VAL A 27 5.57 2.70 9.22
C VAL A 27 6.22 1.45 8.67
N ILE A 28 6.45 1.42 7.36
CA ILE A 28 7.23 0.39 6.68
C ILE A 28 8.65 0.92 6.56
N GLY A 29 9.47 0.60 7.55
CA GLY A 29 10.83 1.11 7.68
C GLY A 29 11.85 0.47 6.76
N ASP A 30 13.07 1.02 6.76
CA ASP A 30 14.18 0.55 5.95
C ASP A 30 14.37 -0.96 6.12
N LYS A 31 14.60 -1.66 5.01
CA LYS A 31 14.79 -3.13 4.91
C LYS A 31 13.53 -3.98 5.12
N LEU A 32 12.40 -3.41 5.54
CA LEU A 32 11.15 -4.15 5.66
C LEU A 32 10.52 -4.34 4.26
N GLN A 33 10.18 -5.57 3.92
CA GLN A 33 9.48 -5.91 2.67
C GLN A 33 8.15 -6.56 3.02
N VAL A 34 7.09 -5.75 3.03
CA VAL A 34 5.76 -6.18 3.46
C VAL A 34 4.92 -6.58 2.24
N MET A 35 4.42 -7.81 2.27
CA MET A 35 3.40 -8.29 1.34
C MET A 35 2.02 -8.03 1.94
N LEU A 36 1.23 -7.17 1.31
CA LEU A 36 -0.17 -7.00 1.64
C LEU A 36 -0.94 -8.22 1.15
N ASP A 37 -1.47 -9.02 2.07
CA ASP A 37 -2.17 -10.29 1.80
C ASP A 37 -3.59 -10.31 2.40
N GLN A 38 -4.07 -9.16 2.89
CA GLN A 38 -5.44 -8.93 3.33
C GLN A 38 -5.84 -7.48 3.07
N ILE A 39 -7.14 -7.21 2.98
CA ILE A 39 -7.67 -5.84 2.92
C ILE A 39 -7.34 -5.13 4.24
N THR A 40 -6.76 -3.93 4.18
CA THR A 40 -6.47 -3.17 5.40
C THR A 40 -7.75 -2.61 6.02
N PRO A 41 -7.83 -2.35 7.33
CA PRO A 41 -8.80 -1.39 7.84
C PRO A 41 -8.49 0.02 7.31
N VAL A 42 -9.36 1.01 7.57
CA VAL A 42 -9.08 2.40 7.20
C VAL A 42 -7.99 2.96 8.09
N LEU A 43 -6.74 2.92 7.61
CA LEU A 43 -5.60 3.45 8.35
C LEU A 43 -5.65 4.98 8.39
N ASN A 44 -5.19 5.57 9.49
CA ASN A 44 -5.01 7.01 9.52
C ASN A 44 -3.85 7.41 8.61
N MET A 45 -2.74 6.66 8.66
CA MET A 45 -1.58 6.94 7.82
C MET A 45 -0.77 5.68 7.58
N ILE A 46 -0.17 5.58 6.39
CA ILE A 46 0.91 4.65 6.11
C ILE A 46 2.11 5.42 5.53
N VAL A 47 3.27 5.23 6.14
CA VAL A 47 4.55 5.82 5.73
C VAL A 47 5.45 4.70 5.27
N ILE A 48 5.84 4.71 4.00
CA ILE A 48 6.83 3.80 3.45
C ILE A 48 8.16 4.55 3.46
N TYR A 49 8.96 4.30 4.51
CA TYR A 49 10.24 4.94 4.76
C TYR A 49 11.35 3.95 4.41
N GLY A 50 11.85 4.00 3.17
CA GLY A 50 12.92 3.13 2.63
C GLY A 50 12.65 1.62 2.61
N GLY A 51 11.53 1.16 3.15
CA GLY A 51 11.01 -0.18 2.96
C GLY A 51 10.19 -0.33 1.68
N MET A 52 9.52 -1.46 1.56
CA MET A 52 8.68 -1.79 0.41
C MET A 52 7.34 -2.37 0.87
N LEU A 53 6.25 -1.86 0.30
CA LEU A 53 4.93 -2.45 0.37
C LEU A 53 4.54 -2.94 -1.02
N PHE A 54 4.14 -4.20 -1.13
CA PHE A 54 3.64 -4.75 -2.38
C PHE A 54 2.43 -5.65 -2.16
N PHE A 55 1.60 -5.80 -3.19
CA PHE A 55 0.36 -6.56 -3.09
C PHE A 55 0.59 -8.03 -3.42
N ASP A 56 -0.07 -8.93 -2.67
CA ASP A 56 -0.20 -10.33 -3.05
C ASP A 56 -0.94 -10.42 -4.40
N ARG A 57 -0.34 -11.16 -5.32
CA ARG A 57 -0.82 -11.29 -6.71
C ARG A 57 -1.89 -12.37 -6.87
N THR A 58 -2.26 -13.10 -5.81
CA THR A 58 -3.17 -14.25 -5.88
C THR A 58 -4.63 -13.92 -5.60
N GLN A 59 -4.92 -12.71 -5.12
CA GLN A 59 -6.26 -12.30 -4.69
C GLN A 59 -6.52 -10.81 -4.95
N ASP A 60 -7.79 -10.42 -4.92
CA ASP A 60 -8.19 -9.02 -4.98
C ASP A 60 -7.93 -8.34 -3.62
N LEU A 61 -7.29 -7.18 -3.64
CA LEU A 61 -6.82 -6.50 -2.44
C LEU A 61 -7.07 -5.00 -2.48
N GLU A 62 -7.19 -4.42 -1.29
CA GLU A 62 -7.43 -3.00 -1.11
C GLU A 62 -6.60 -2.45 0.06
N LEU A 63 -5.80 -1.42 -0.24
CA LEU A 63 -5.14 -0.57 0.75
C LEU A 63 -6.05 0.64 1.02
N LYS A 64 -6.54 0.74 2.25
CA LYS A 64 -7.40 1.82 2.74
C LYS A 64 -6.64 2.69 3.71
N ALA A 65 -6.41 3.95 3.36
CA ALA A 65 -5.70 4.89 4.23
C ALA A 65 -6.18 6.33 3.99
N LYS A 66 -6.03 7.22 4.95
CA LYS A 66 -6.22 8.66 4.69
C LYS A 66 -4.99 9.28 4.04
N TYR A 67 -3.82 8.91 4.56
CA TYR A 67 -2.53 9.40 4.09
C TYR A 67 -1.61 8.24 3.74
N THR A 68 -1.13 8.21 2.50
CA THR A 68 -0.10 7.28 2.04
C THR A 68 1.12 8.11 1.62
N VAL A 69 2.24 7.96 2.31
CA VAL A 69 3.44 8.78 2.09
C VAL A 69 4.65 7.88 1.85
N ILE A 70 5.34 8.11 0.74
CA ILE A 70 6.49 7.31 0.30
C ILE A 70 7.73 8.20 0.33
N ILE A 71 8.71 7.84 1.16
CA ILE A 71 9.91 8.64 1.41
C ILE A 71 11.15 7.77 1.62
N ASN A 72 12.34 8.38 1.59
CA ASN A 72 13.63 7.72 1.84
C ASN A 72 13.90 6.48 0.96
N ASN A 73 13.65 6.56 -0.35
CA ASN A 73 13.68 5.42 -1.27
C ASN A 73 12.66 4.32 -0.97
N GLY A 74 11.57 4.67 -0.26
CA GLY A 74 10.44 3.79 -0.03
C GLY A 74 9.76 3.42 -1.34
N ARG A 75 9.09 2.26 -1.37
CA ARG A 75 8.47 1.71 -2.59
C ARG A 75 7.07 1.18 -2.32
N LEU A 76 6.09 1.65 -3.08
CA LEU A 76 4.77 1.03 -3.19
C LEU A 76 4.65 0.38 -4.57
N GLN A 77 4.46 -0.94 -4.61
CA GLN A 77 4.45 -1.70 -5.85
C GLN A 77 3.19 -2.56 -5.99
N ILE A 78 2.50 -2.38 -7.10
CA ILE A 78 1.37 -3.20 -7.55
C ILE A 78 1.73 -3.72 -8.94
N GLY A 79 2.38 -4.89 -8.98
CA GLY A 79 2.97 -5.44 -10.20
C GLY A 79 4.18 -4.64 -10.70
N THR A 80 4.92 -5.24 -11.63
CA THR A 80 6.02 -4.59 -12.36
C THR A 80 5.75 -4.61 -13.86
N GLU A 81 6.54 -3.89 -14.64
CA GLU A 81 6.44 -3.91 -16.11
C GLU A 81 6.56 -5.33 -16.68
N ASN A 82 7.51 -6.13 -16.16
CA ASN A 82 7.75 -7.50 -16.60
C ASN A 82 6.76 -8.50 -15.96
N GLU A 83 6.21 -8.16 -14.80
CA GLU A 83 5.27 -9.00 -14.05
C GLU A 83 4.03 -8.19 -13.62
N PRO A 84 3.13 -7.88 -14.55
CA PRO A 84 1.92 -7.12 -14.22
C PRO A 84 1.05 -7.85 -13.18
N HIS A 85 0.33 -7.07 -12.39
CA HIS A 85 -0.57 -7.55 -11.36
C HIS A 85 -1.80 -8.22 -12.01
N PRO A 86 -2.09 -9.50 -11.72
CA PRO A 86 -3.13 -10.25 -12.42
C PRO A 86 -4.54 -10.03 -11.84
N THR A 87 -4.63 -9.67 -10.57
CA THR A 87 -5.89 -9.45 -9.84
C THR A 87 -6.16 -7.96 -9.61
N GLY A 88 -7.34 -7.64 -9.08
CA GLY A 88 -7.72 -6.28 -8.69
C GLY A 88 -6.90 -5.80 -7.49
N ALA A 89 -6.28 -4.64 -7.63
CA ALA A 89 -5.55 -3.98 -6.57
C ALA A 89 -6.00 -2.53 -6.48
N ILE A 90 -6.56 -2.17 -5.33
CA ILE A 90 -7.20 -0.88 -5.11
C ILE A 90 -6.46 -0.12 -4.02
N VAL A 91 -6.19 1.16 -4.25
CA VAL A 91 -5.74 2.10 -3.21
C VAL A 91 -6.84 3.10 -2.99
N THR A 92 -7.55 2.98 -1.87
CA THR A 92 -8.66 3.86 -1.51
C THR A 92 -8.20 4.88 -0.49
N LEU A 93 -8.18 6.13 -0.91
CA LEU A 93 -7.84 7.25 -0.05
C LEU A 93 -9.09 7.77 0.66
N TYR A 94 -9.09 7.75 1.98
CA TYR A 94 -10.15 8.29 2.84
C TYR A 94 -9.84 9.74 3.23
N GLY A 95 -10.87 10.56 3.45
CA GLY A 95 -10.67 11.97 3.80
C GLY A 95 -11.98 12.75 3.81
N ARG A 96 -12.08 13.77 4.67
CA ARG A 96 -13.23 14.70 4.75
C ARG A 96 -12.79 16.14 4.44
N VAL A 97 -13.74 16.96 3.99
CA VAL A 97 -13.50 18.38 3.61
C VAL A 97 -12.88 19.21 4.75
N CYS A 98 -13.23 18.92 6.02
CA CYS A 98 -12.73 19.64 7.19
C CYS A 98 -11.68 18.85 7.99
N GLU A 99 -11.04 17.86 7.38
CA GLU A 99 -10.04 17.04 8.07
C GLU A 99 -8.71 17.78 8.22
N LYS A 100 -7.97 17.49 9.29
CA LYS A 100 -6.66 18.11 9.54
C LYS A 100 -5.70 17.74 8.41
N GLU A 101 -5.29 18.74 7.64
CA GLU A 101 -4.34 18.56 6.54
C GLU A 101 -2.95 18.19 7.06
N LEU A 102 -2.28 17.31 6.33
CA LEU A 102 -0.84 17.19 6.47
C LEU A 102 -0.17 18.41 5.84
N PRO A 103 0.75 19.09 6.54
CA PRO A 103 1.53 20.17 5.94
C PRO A 103 2.15 19.68 4.62
N LEU A 104 1.99 20.46 3.54
CA LEU A 104 2.47 20.17 2.19
C LEU A 104 1.70 19.09 1.40
N PHE A 105 0.77 18.35 2.01
CA PHE A 105 0.13 17.19 1.40
C PHE A 105 -1.41 17.22 1.39
N GLY A 106 -2.03 18.14 2.13
CA GLY A 106 -3.49 18.34 2.14
C GLY A 106 -4.24 17.32 3.01
N SER A 107 -5.56 17.24 2.83
CA SER A 107 -6.50 16.44 3.66
C SER A 107 -6.70 14.98 3.21
N LYS A 108 -6.15 14.61 2.06
CA LYS A 108 -6.19 13.25 1.50
C LYS A 108 -5.03 13.09 0.51
N VAL A 109 -4.14 12.13 0.72
CA VAL A 109 -2.92 12.08 -0.09
C VAL A 109 -2.40 10.67 -0.37
N LEU A 110 -1.93 10.48 -1.61
CA LEU A 110 -0.90 9.54 -1.99
C LEU A 110 0.30 10.36 -2.48
N ALA A 111 1.34 10.45 -1.65
CA ALA A 111 2.49 11.31 -1.91
C ALA A 111 3.78 10.50 -2.06
N VAL A 112 4.60 10.90 -3.03
CA VAL A 112 5.95 10.37 -3.21
C VAL A 112 6.94 11.51 -3.06
N ARG A 113 7.84 11.42 -2.09
CA ARG A 113 8.94 12.36 -1.87
C ARG A 113 10.22 11.58 -1.66
N ASN A 114 10.97 11.37 -2.75
CA ASN A 114 12.15 10.51 -2.80
C ASN A 114 11.79 9.02 -2.55
N GLY A 115 11.18 8.38 -3.55
CA GLY A 115 10.73 6.97 -3.52
C GLY A 115 10.13 6.55 -4.87
N SER A 116 9.56 5.35 -4.96
CA SER A 116 8.85 4.86 -6.15
C SER A 116 7.40 4.45 -5.89
N LEU A 117 6.57 4.70 -6.89
CA LEU A 117 5.20 4.19 -7.00
C LEU A 117 5.08 3.46 -8.33
N GLU A 118 4.87 2.15 -8.27
CA GLU A 118 4.80 1.28 -9.44
C GLU A 118 3.42 0.63 -9.50
N LEU A 119 2.66 0.91 -10.56
CA LEU A 119 1.28 0.45 -10.74
C LEU A 119 1.16 -0.18 -12.13
N ASN A 120 1.44 -1.47 -12.23
CA ASN A 120 1.40 -2.23 -13.48
C ASN A 120 0.36 -3.34 -13.35
N GLY A 121 -0.83 -3.14 -13.92
CA GLY A 121 -1.88 -4.16 -13.97
C GLY A 121 -1.86 -4.92 -15.30
N MET A 122 -2.37 -6.16 -15.31
CA MET A 122 -2.64 -6.86 -16.56
C MET A 122 -3.66 -6.08 -17.39
N PHE A 123 -3.43 -6.02 -18.70
CA PHE A 123 -4.35 -5.38 -19.64
C PHE A 123 -5.74 -6.02 -19.56
N ARG A 124 -6.76 -5.21 -19.26
CA ARG A 124 -8.16 -5.65 -19.26
C ARG A 124 -8.84 -5.22 -20.55
N VAL A 125 -9.28 -6.18 -21.36
CA VAL A 125 -10.20 -5.93 -22.47
C VAL A 125 -11.61 -5.81 -21.91
N THR A 126 -12.08 -4.59 -21.66
CA THR A 126 -13.50 -4.38 -21.36
C THR A 126 -14.27 -4.35 -22.67
N MET A 127 -14.91 -5.46 -23.04
CA MET A 127 -15.90 -5.44 -24.12
C MET A 127 -17.06 -4.55 -23.68
N LYS A 128 -17.39 -3.53 -24.47
CA LYS A 128 -18.62 -2.75 -24.24
C LYS A 128 -19.81 -3.70 -24.40
N PRO A 129 -20.78 -3.70 -23.46
CA PRO A 129 -22.02 -4.41 -23.69
C PRO A 129 -22.72 -3.80 -24.92
N THR A 130 -23.12 -4.66 -25.85
CA THR A 130 -24.00 -4.35 -26.99
C THR A 130 -25.38 -3.91 -26.55
#